data_AF-A0A7R9QPD4-F1
#
_entry.id   AF-A0A7R9QPD4-F1
#
_cell.length_a   1.000
_cell.length_b   1.000
_cell.length_c   1.000
_cell.angle_alpha   90.00
_cell.angle_beta   90.00
_cell.angle_gamma   90.00
#
_symmetry.space_group_name_H-M   'P 1'
#
loop_
_entity.id
_entity.type
_entity.pdbx_description
1 polymer ?
#
loop_
_entity_poly.entity_id
_entity_poly.type
_entity_poly.pdbx_seq_one_letter_code
_entity_poly.pdbx_strand_id
1 'polypeptide(L)'
;MTAPFICFRVVTRGDYRQLVHNNVRKHLKVCSALGLRNYIIEVVTEKGLGLDNYNHPKVIETIIPIEYEPKNGAIFKARALEYCLEDSHNRLADNDWIVHLDEETVMTEASVCGIVNFVCLGTHDFGQGLITYA
;
A
#
# COMPACT_ATOMS: atom_id res chain seq x y z
N MET A 1 -17.07 -15.63 -6.49
CA MET A 1 -15.79 -15.16 -7.06
C MET A 1 -15.01 -14.47 -5.96
N THR A 2 -13.76 -14.85 -5.75
CA THR A 2 -12.83 -14.13 -4.86
C THR A 2 -12.35 -12.89 -5.60
N ALA A 3 -12.35 -11.73 -4.95
CA ALA A 3 -11.80 -10.51 -5.54
C ALA A 3 -10.32 -10.71 -5.96
N PRO A 4 -9.84 -10.03 -7.02
CA PRO A 4 -8.41 -9.93 -7.34
C PRO A 4 -7.58 -9.52 -6.12
N PHE A 5 -6.28 -9.83 -6.14
CA PHE A 5 -5.42 -9.46 -5.03
C PHE A 5 -5.17 -7.95 -5.03
N ILE A 6 -5.23 -7.32 -3.84
CA ILE A 6 -5.06 -5.88 -3.68
C ILE A 6 -3.89 -5.61 -2.72
N CYS A 7 -2.88 -4.88 -3.20
CA CYS A 7 -1.82 -4.30 -2.40
C CYS A 7 -2.17 -2.86 -2.02
N PHE A 8 -2.53 -2.62 -0.76
CA PHE A 8 -2.62 -1.27 -0.21
C PHE A 8 -1.21 -0.78 0.13
N ARG A 9 -0.61 0.01 -0.76
CA ARG A 9 0.78 0.49 -0.66
C ARG A 9 0.82 1.87 -0.03
N VAL A 10 1.25 1.94 1.22
CA VAL A 10 1.51 3.18 1.94
C VAL A 10 2.95 3.61 1.69
N VAL A 11 3.16 4.83 1.17
CA VAL A 11 4.51 5.36 0.93
C VAL A 11 4.84 6.46 1.93
N THR A 12 5.97 6.31 2.63
CA THR A 12 6.43 7.23 3.68
C THR A 12 7.94 7.42 3.63
N ARG A 13 8.44 8.56 4.13
CA ARG A 13 9.87 8.71 4.43
C ARG A 13 10.27 8.02 5.74
N GLY A 14 9.29 7.69 6.57
CA GLY A 14 9.44 7.01 7.85
C GLY A 14 9.69 7.95 9.04
N ASP A 15 9.48 9.26 8.89
CA ASP A 15 9.68 10.24 9.95
C ASP A 15 8.60 10.15 11.05
N TYR A 16 7.39 9.71 10.68
CA TYR A 16 6.23 9.66 11.58
C TYR A 16 5.84 8.22 11.92
N ARG A 17 6.78 7.46 12.49
CA ARG A 17 6.59 6.04 12.83
C ARG A 17 5.24 5.74 13.50
N GLN A 18 4.90 6.46 14.57
CA GLN A 18 3.65 6.19 15.31
C GLN A 18 2.39 6.43 14.47
N LEU A 19 2.40 7.42 13.57
CA LEU A 19 1.29 7.69 12.64
C LEU A 19 1.08 6.50 11.72
N VAL A 20 2.15 6.03 11.08
CA VAL A 20 2.11 4.89 10.16
C VAL A 20 1.62 3.62 10.86
N HIS A 21 2.18 3.32 12.04
CA HIS A 21 1.73 2.20 12.89
C HIS A 21 0.21 2.29 13.21
N ASN A 22 -0.29 3.48 13.53
CA ASN A 22 -1.70 3.69 13.83
C ASN A 22 -2.58 3.52 12.58
N ASN A 23 -2.15 4.04 11.43
CA ASN A 23 -2.89 3.96 10.18
C ASN A 23 -2.93 2.52 9.65
N VAL A 24 -1.83 1.77 9.70
CA VAL A 24 -1.81 0.33 9.38
C VAL A 24 -2.81 -0.45 10.23
N ARG A 25 -2.87 -0.19 11.55
CA ARG A 25 -3.87 -0.83 12.44
C ARG A 25 -5.30 -0.49 12.03
N LYS A 26 -5.58 0.76 11.63
CA LYS A 26 -6.91 1.16 11.14
C LYS A 26 -7.26 0.46 9.83
N HIS A 27 -6.32 0.39 8.88
CA HIS A 27 -6.50 -0.31 7.61
C HIS A 27 -6.80 -1.80 7.80
N LEU A 28 -6.05 -2.48 8.68
CA LEU A 28 -6.33 -3.87 9.05
C LEU A 28 -7.73 -4.05 9.62
N LYS A 29 -8.16 -3.15 10.53
CA LYS A 29 -9.51 -3.19 11.11
C LYS A 29 -10.60 -3.03 10.05
N VAL A 30 -10.45 -2.07 9.14
CA VAL A 30 -11.42 -1.84 8.05
C VAL A 30 -11.51 -3.06 7.13
N CYS A 31 -10.37 -3.59 6.68
CA CYS A 31 -10.36 -4.77 5.80
C CYS A 31 -10.96 -6.01 6.49
N SER A 32 -10.66 -6.20 7.79
CA SER A 32 -11.22 -7.28 8.60
C SER A 32 -12.73 -7.14 8.80
N ALA A 33 -13.22 -5.93 9.09
CA ALA A 33 -14.65 -5.65 9.26
C ALA A 33 -15.46 -5.94 7.99
N LEU A 34 -14.86 -5.72 6.82
CA LEU A 34 -15.46 -6.03 5.51
C LEU A 34 -15.26 -7.48 5.06
N GLY A 35 -14.53 -8.30 5.83
CA GLY A 35 -14.21 -9.67 5.45
C GLY A 35 -13.32 -9.80 4.21
N LEU A 36 -12.57 -8.76 3.86
CA LEU A 36 -11.63 -8.79 2.74
C LEU A 36 -10.49 -9.77 3.05
N ARG A 37 -10.23 -10.73 2.16
CA ARG A 37 -9.22 -11.78 2.37
C ARG A 37 -8.00 -11.65 1.46
N ASN A 38 -8.20 -11.25 0.22
CA ASN A 38 -7.17 -11.26 -0.82
C ASN A 38 -6.44 -9.92 -0.91
N TYR A 39 -5.73 -9.55 0.15
CA TYR A 39 -5.00 -8.29 0.21
C TYR A 39 -3.71 -8.38 1.03
N ILE A 40 -2.87 -7.36 0.90
CA ILE A 40 -1.80 -6.99 1.83
C ILE A 40 -1.83 -5.48 2.08
N ILE A 41 -1.21 -5.05 3.17
CA ILE A 41 -0.81 -3.67 3.41
C ILE A 41 0.71 -3.65 3.36
N GLU A 42 1.24 -3.04 2.31
CA GLU A 42 2.68 -2.82 2.16
C GLU A 42 3.01 -1.40 2.59
N VAL A 43 4.00 -1.26 3.48
CA VAL A 43 4.55 0.04 3.85
C VAL A 43 5.93 0.16 3.24
N VAL A 44 6.06 1.08 2.30
CA VAL A 44 7.30 1.39 1.60
C VAL A 44 7.93 2.60 2.27
N THR A 45 9.14 2.43 2.80
CA THR A 45 9.78 3.41 3.68
C THR A 45 11.28 3.55 3.42
N GLU A 46 11.83 4.75 3.59
CA GLU A 46 13.29 4.96 3.57
C GLU A 46 13.94 4.61 4.93
N LYS A 47 13.14 4.47 5.99
CA LYS A 47 13.59 4.19 7.36
C LYS A 47 12.79 3.04 7.95
N GLY A 48 13.49 2.07 8.54
CA GLY A 48 12.85 0.95 9.24
C GLY A 48 11.91 1.43 10.35
N LEU A 49 10.63 1.14 10.18
CA LEU A 49 9.53 1.34 11.10
C LEU A 49 9.25 0.10 11.94
N GLY A 50 9.96 -1.02 11.75
CA GLY A 50 9.85 -2.21 12.60
C GLY A 50 8.41 -2.71 12.70
N LEU A 51 7.72 -2.73 11.56
CA LEU A 51 6.38 -3.28 11.42
C LEU A 51 6.40 -4.81 11.46
N ASP A 52 7.55 -5.44 11.18
CA ASP A 52 7.71 -6.90 11.30
C ASP A 52 7.39 -7.42 12.72
N ASN A 53 7.57 -6.57 13.74
CA ASN A 53 7.19 -6.86 15.12
C ASN A 53 5.67 -7.06 15.31
N TYR A 54 4.84 -6.67 14.34
CA TYR A 54 3.40 -6.94 14.39
C TYR A 54 3.07 -8.42 14.23
N ASN A 55 3.97 -9.23 13.68
CA ASN A 55 3.75 -10.64 13.34
C ASN A 55 2.38 -10.88 12.65
N HIS A 56 1.99 -9.95 11.76
CA HIS A 56 0.71 -9.98 11.07
C HIS A 56 0.93 -10.40 9.61
N PRO A 57 0.36 -11.51 9.12
CA PRO A 57 0.68 -12.09 7.81
C PRO A 57 0.24 -11.24 6.61
N LYS A 58 -0.43 -10.11 6.85
CA LYS A 58 -0.94 -9.17 5.84
C LYS A 58 -0.18 -7.85 5.82
N VAL A 59 0.83 -7.66 6.68
CA VAL A 59 1.62 -6.42 6.74
C VAL A 59 3.02 -6.75 6.24
N ILE A 60 3.50 -5.96 5.29
CA ILE A 60 4.85 -6.06 4.74
C ILE A 60 5.53 -4.71 4.89
N GLU A 61 6.77 -4.73 5.35
CA GLU A 61 7.63 -3.56 5.39
C GLU A 61 8.70 -3.67 4.30
N THR A 62 8.68 -2.72 3.37
CA THR A 62 9.65 -2.62 2.28
C THR A 62 10.55 -1.42 2.55
N ILE A 63 11.77 -1.68 3.01
CA ILE A 63 12.77 -0.64 3.30
C ILE A 63 13.57 -0.38 2.04
N ILE A 64 13.58 0.87 1.58
CA ILE A 64 14.37 1.31 0.43
C ILE A 64 15.82 1.51 0.87
N PRO A 65 16.80 0.79 0.27
CA PRO A 65 18.21 1.00 0.56
C PRO A 65 18.61 2.45 0.31
N ILE A 66 19.49 3.03 1.12
CA ILE A 66 19.88 4.45 0.97
C ILE A 66 20.66 4.66 -0.33
N GLU A 67 21.40 3.65 -0.75
CA GLU A 67 22.24 3.57 -1.94
C GLU A 67 21.46 3.29 -3.23
N TYR A 68 20.15 3.00 -3.14
CA TYR A 68 19.35 2.76 -4.33
C TYR A 68 19.20 4.04 -5.15
N GLU A 69 19.65 3.99 -6.40
CA GLU A 69 19.51 5.06 -7.39
C GLU A 69 18.62 4.56 -8.55
N PRO A 70 17.43 5.16 -8.76
CA PRO A 70 16.56 4.77 -9.86
C PRO A 70 17.20 5.08 -11.21
N LYS A 71 17.00 4.20 -12.19
CA LYS A 71 17.58 4.33 -13.55
C LYS A 71 17.22 5.67 -14.21
N ASN A 72 16.02 6.18 -13.93
CA ASN A 72 15.49 7.40 -14.54
C ASN A 72 15.66 8.65 -13.66
N GLY A 73 16.38 8.56 -12.54
CA GLY A 73 16.61 9.68 -11.64
C GLY A 73 15.37 10.10 -10.84
N ALA A 74 14.41 9.20 -10.62
CA ALA A 74 13.27 9.49 -9.75
C ALA A 74 13.74 9.85 -8.33
N ILE A 75 12.99 10.73 -7.67
CA ILE A 75 13.31 11.25 -6.34
C ILE A 75 12.12 11.13 -5.40
N PHE A 76 12.36 11.25 -4.09
CA PHE A 76 11.33 11.22 -3.05
C PHE A 76 10.41 9.98 -3.14
N LYS A 77 9.09 10.16 -3.09
CA LYS A 77 8.12 9.06 -3.19
C LYS A 77 8.24 8.29 -4.51
N ALA A 78 8.56 8.96 -5.62
CA ALA A 78 8.72 8.32 -6.92
C ALA A 78 9.91 7.34 -6.92
N ARG A 79 11.02 7.69 -6.25
CA ARG A 79 12.16 6.78 -6.02
C ARG A 79 11.73 5.50 -5.30
N ALA A 80 10.97 5.64 -4.22
CA ALA A 80 10.47 4.50 -3.45
C ALA A 80 9.52 3.62 -4.28
N LEU A 81 8.66 4.24 -5.09
CA LEU A 81 7.74 3.53 -5.98
C LEU A 81 8.47 2.81 -7.11
N GLU A 82 9.47 3.42 -7.73
CA GLU A 82 10.28 2.80 -8.80
C GLU A 82 11.03 1.58 -8.26
N TYR A 83 11.59 1.64 -7.05
CA TYR A 83 12.21 0.48 -6.39
C TYR A 83 11.26 -0.72 -6.31
N CYS A 84 9.99 -0.49 -5.98
CA CYS A 84 8.99 -1.54 -5.86
C CYS A 84 8.58 -2.17 -7.20
N LEU A 85 8.96 -1.55 -8.31
CA LEU A 85 8.70 -2.03 -9.66
C LEU A 85 9.91 -2.74 -10.29
N GLU A 86 11.09 -2.66 -9.68
CA GLU A 86 12.28 -3.39 -10.14
C GLU A 86 12.05 -4.90 -10.02
N ASP A 87 12.44 -5.67 -11.05
CA ASP A 87 12.16 -7.12 -11.15
C ASP A 87 12.61 -7.94 -9.94
N SER A 88 13.70 -7.52 -9.28
CA SER A 88 14.24 -8.18 -8.09
C SER A 88 13.42 -7.93 -6.82
N HIS A 89 12.52 -6.95 -6.83
CA HIS A 89 11.77 -6.50 -5.66
C HIS A 89 10.25 -6.53 -5.87
N ASN A 90 9.76 -6.46 -7.11
CA ASN A 90 8.34 -6.52 -7.40
C ASN A 90 7.77 -7.88 -6.94
N ARG A 91 6.72 -7.81 -6.12
CA ARG A 91 6.05 -8.97 -5.51
C ARG A 91 4.70 -9.29 -6.14
N LEU A 92 4.27 -8.46 -7.07
CA LEU A 92 2.92 -8.46 -7.60
C LEU A 92 2.90 -9.12 -8.98
N ALA A 93 1.85 -9.91 -9.23
CA ALA A 93 1.57 -10.46 -10.55
C ALA A 93 0.91 -9.40 -11.45
N ASP A 94 0.91 -9.65 -12.76
CA ASP A 94 0.37 -8.71 -13.77
C ASP A 94 -1.12 -8.35 -13.56
N ASN A 95 -1.88 -9.19 -12.84
CA ASN A 95 -3.30 -9.01 -12.57
C ASN A 95 -3.60 -8.53 -11.14
N ASP A 96 -2.58 -8.24 -10.34
CA ASP A 96 -2.71 -7.70 -9.00
C ASP A 96 -2.94 -6.18 -9.05
N TRP A 97 -3.69 -5.66 -8.08
CA TRP A 97 -4.03 -4.25 -8.01
C TRP A 97 -3.24 -3.52 -6.93
N ILE A 98 -2.78 -2.31 -7.24
CA ILE A 98 -2.11 -1.44 -6.27
C ILE A 98 -3.01 -0.26 -5.95
N VAL A 99 -3.22 -0.02 -4.66
CA VAL A 99 -3.82 1.20 -4.15
C VAL A 99 -2.72 2.00 -3.48
N HIS A 100 -2.28 3.08 -4.12
CA HIS A 100 -1.29 4.00 -3.55
C HIS A 100 -1.93 4.90 -2.51
N LEU A 101 -1.35 4.92 -1.32
CA LEU A 101 -1.79 5.72 -0.18
C LEU A 101 -0.62 6.55 0.34
N ASP A 102 -0.89 7.81 0.67
CA ASP A 102 0.03 8.61 1.46
C ASP A 102 -0.01 8.20 2.94
N GLU A 103 1.04 8.52 3.70
CA GLU A 103 1.23 8.02 5.07
C GLU A 103 0.13 8.45 6.05
N GLU A 104 -0.46 9.62 5.82
CA GLU A 104 -1.57 10.19 6.57
C GLU A 104 -2.94 9.67 6.13
N THR A 105 -3.01 9.01 4.97
CA THR A 105 -4.28 8.56 4.39
C THR A 105 -4.86 7.40 5.20
N VAL A 106 -6.13 7.52 5.58
CA VAL A 106 -6.87 6.48 6.29
C VAL A 106 -8.04 6.02 5.43
N MET A 107 -8.06 4.73 5.10
CA MET A 107 -9.19 4.13 4.37
C MET A 107 -10.45 4.08 5.24
N THR A 108 -11.60 4.28 4.60
CA THR A 108 -12.93 4.04 5.16
C THR A 108 -13.49 2.73 4.61
N GLU A 109 -14.53 2.20 5.25
CA GLU A 109 -15.25 1.03 4.71
C GLU A 109 -15.80 1.32 3.31
N ALA A 110 -16.39 2.51 3.12
CA ALA A 110 -16.93 2.94 1.83
C ALA A 110 -15.84 3.00 0.74
N SER A 111 -14.65 3.53 1.04
CA SER A 111 -13.56 3.58 0.06
C SER A 111 -13.08 2.19 -0.32
N VAL A 112 -12.95 1.26 0.64
CA VAL A 112 -12.54 -0.13 0.35
C VAL A 112 -13.60 -0.84 -0.48
N CYS A 113 -14.90 -0.68 -0.17
CA CYS A 113 -15.98 -1.21 -1.00
C CYS A 113 -15.94 -0.67 -2.44
N GLY A 114 -15.71 0.64 -2.60
CA GLY A 114 -15.57 1.27 -3.92
C GLY A 114 -14.40 0.70 -4.72
N ILE A 115 -13.24 0.54 -4.09
CA ILE A 115 -12.05 -0.07 -4.70
C ILE A 115 -12.34 -1.51 -5.12
N VAL A 116 -12.92 -2.33 -4.24
CA VAL A 116 -13.23 -3.74 -4.55
C VAL A 116 -14.22 -3.82 -5.70
N ASN A 117 -15.25 -2.97 -5.74
CA ASN A 117 -16.21 -2.94 -6.84
C ASN A 117 -15.55 -2.53 -8.17
N PHE A 118 -14.69 -1.52 -8.15
CA PHE A 118 -13.94 -1.07 -9.32
C PHE A 118 -13.06 -2.20 -9.88
N VAL A 119 -12.27 -2.82 -9.01
CA VAL A 119 -11.34 -3.90 -9.35
C VAL A 119 -12.08 -5.15 -9.85
N CYS A 120 -13.19 -5.52 -9.21
CA CYS A 120 -14.00 -6.68 -9.65
C CYS A 120 -14.73 -6.42 -10.97
N LEU A 121 -15.09 -5.16 -11.26
CA LEU A 121 -15.74 -4.81 -12.52
C LEU A 121 -14.75 -4.95 -13.69
N GLY A 122 -13.48 -4.59 -13.49
CA GLY A 122 -12.39 -4.89 -14.44
C GLY A 122 -12.53 -4.22 -15.81
N THR A 123 -13.20 -3.07 -15.88
CA THR A 123 -13.47 -2.34 -17.13
C THR A 123 -12.45 -1.25 -17.43
N HIS A 124 -11.60 -0.90 -16.48
CA HIS A 124 -10.61 0.18 -16.57
C HIS A 124 -9.35 -0.23 -15.83
N ASP A 125 -8.19 0.24 -16.30
CA ASP A 125 -6.87 -0.11 -15.72
C ASP A 125 -6.42 0.83 -14.60
N PHE A 126 -7.03 2.02 -14.48
CA PHE A 126 -6.69 3.00 -13.46
C PHE A 126 -7.94 3.71 -12.93
N GLY A 127 -7.90 4.07 -11.64
CA GLY A 127 -8.98 4.77 -10.97
C GLY A 127 -8.45 5.73 -9.90
N GLN A 128 -9.28 6.70 -9.53
CA GLN A 128 -8.95 7.68 -8.49
C GLN A 128 -10.08 7.75 -7.46
N GLY A 129 -9.73 7.73 -6.18
CA GLY A 129 -10.68 7.96 -5.08
C GLY A 129 -10.75 9.42 -4.65
N LEU A 130 -11.86 9.81 -4.02
CA LEU A 130 -11.99 11.10 -3.35
C LEU A 130 -11.16 11.11 -2.05
N ILE A 131 -10.38 12.18 -1.86
CA ILE A 131 -9.64 12.45 -0.63
C ILE A 131 -10.31 13.63 0.07
N THR A 132 -10.61 13.47 1.36
CA THR A 132 -11.23 14.51 2.18
C THR A 132 -10.34 14.83 3.37
N TYR A 133 -10.18 16.12 3.66
CA TYR A 133 -9.49 16.61 4.86
C TYR A 133 -10.54 17.09 5.87
N ALA A 134 -10.35 16.75 7.14
CA ALA A 134 -11.23 17.12 8.25
C ALA A 134 -10.61 18.23 9.10
#